data_AF-A0ABD1XBY6-F1
#
_entry.id   AF-A0ABD1XBY6-F1
#
_cell.length_a   1.000
_cell.length_b   1.000
_cell.length_c   1.000
_cell.angle_alpha   90.00
_cell.angle_beta   90.00
_cell.angle_gamma   90.00
#
_symmetry.space_group_name_H-M   'P 1'
#
loop_
_entity.id
_entity.type
_entity.pdbx_description
1 polymer ?
#
loop_
_entity_poly.entity_id
_entity_poly.type
_entity_poly.pdbx_seq_one_letter_code
_entity_poly.pdbx_strand_id
1 'polypeptide(L)'
;MQVKLKGMEAVSAIKNFKEKLDMTGNTYKVMNYLQQKLAHSQFIVVIIVVVVLVVFVSSFGGKAGSKTMEAPGKTGERISRNKFENDPRSYFQNLRGKKNKLN
;
A
#
# COMPACT_ATOMS: atom_id res chain seq x y z
N MET A 1 50.58 10.09 -55.27
CA MET A 1 50.45 8.74 -54.65
C MET A 1 50.29 8.77 -53.12
N GLN A 2 50.79 9.79 -52.41
CA GLN A 2 50.77 9.90 -50.93
C GLN A 2 49.38 10.04 -50.27
N VAL A 3 48.38 10.54 -50.99
CA VAL A 3 47.02 10.77 -50.45
C VAL A 3 46.28 9.46 -50.14
N LYS A 4 46.57 8.40 -50.91
CA LYS A 4 45.95 7.09 -50.78
C LYS A 4 46.48 6.30 -49.57
N LEU A 5 47.76 6.49 -49.22
CA LEU A 5 48.39 5.89 -48.04
C LEU A 5 47.79 6.46 -46.75
N LYS A 6 47.70 7.80 -46.64
CA LYS A 6 47.11 8.47 -45.44
C LYS A 6 45.64 8.09 -45.22
N GLY A 7 44.88 7.91 -46.30
CA GLY A 7 43.50 7.43 -46.24
C GLY A 7 43.38 6.00 -45.71
N MET A 8 44.27 5.09 -46.12
CA MET A 8 44.27 3.70 -45.64
C MET A 8 44.61 3.58 -44.15
N GLU A 9 45.53 4.40 -43.64
CA GLU A 9 45.84 4.44 -42.21
C GLU A 9 44.67 5.00 -41.38
N ALA A 10 44.04 6.08 -41.84
CA ALA A 10 42.89 6.66 -41.17
C ALA A 10 41.70 5.68 -41.10
N VAL A 11 41.45 4.93 -42.19
CA VAL A 11 40.39 3.92 -42.24
C VAL A 11 40.67 2.76 -41.28
N SER A 12 41.93 2.32 -41.17
CA SER A 12 42.34 1.29 -40.21
C SER A 12 42.18 1.76 -38.76
N ALA A 13 42.57 3.00 -38.47
CA ALA A 13 42.41 3.61 -37.15
C ALA A 13 40.92 3.73 -36.76
N ILE A 14 40.05 4.13 -37.69
CA ILE A 14 38.60 4.22 -37.47
C ILE A 14 38.01 2.83 -37.22
N LYS A 15 38.45 1.80 -37.94
CA LYS A 15 37.99 0.42 -37.73
C LYS A 15 38.36 -0.11 -36.36
N ASN A 16 39.61 0.10 -35.92
CA ASN A 16 40.08 -0.29 -34.59
C ASN A 16 39.37 0.50 -33.47
N PHE A 17 39.04 1.77 -33.73
CA PHE A 17 38.28 2.59 -32.78
C PHE A 17 36.83 2.12 -32.68
N LYS A 18 36.20 1.79 -33.81
CA LYS A 18 34.85 1.22 -33.85
C LYS A 18 34.80 -0.16 -33.19
N GLU A 19 35.81 -1.00 -33.36
CA GLU A 19 35.92 -2.29 -32.69
C GLU A 19 36.08 -2.14 -31.17
N LYS A 20 36.85 -1.15 -30.70
CA LYS A 20 36.90 -0.78 -29.27
C LYS A 20 35.58 -0.21 -28.75
N LEU A 21 34.80 0.49 -29.59
CA LEU A 21 33.44 0.92 -29.25
C LEU A 21 32.46 -0.26 -29.20
N ASP A 22 32.62 -1.26 -30.07
CA ASP A 22 31.79 -2.48 -30.07
C ASP A 22 32.13 -3.39 -28.87
N MET A 23 33.36 -3.35 -28.33
CA MET A 23 33.72 -3.93 -27.02
C MET A 23 33.01 -3.26 -25.83
N THR A 24 32.45 -2.05 -26.03
CA THR A 24 31.56 -1.39 -25.05
C THR A 24 30.18 -2.08 -24.93
N GLY A 25 29.91 -2.99 -25.89
CA GLY A 25 29.06 -4.16 -25.83
C GLY A 25 28.62 -4.62 -24.44
N ASN A 26 29.61 -5.16 -23.74
CA ASN A 26 29.35 -5.83 -22.48
C ASN A 26 29.20 -4.82 -21.33
N THR A 27 29.84 -3.65 -21.44
CA THR A 27 29.76 -2.58 -20.45
C THR A 27 28.38 -1.92 -20.41
N TYR A 28 27.68 -1.73 -21.54
CA TYR A 28 26.30 -1.23 -21.49
C TYR A 28 25.34 -2.24 -20.85
N LYS A 29 25.56 -3.54 -21.05
CA LYS A 29 24.78 -4.58 -20.36
C LYS A 29 25.02 -4.50 -18.87
N VAL A 30 26.27 -4.49 -18.42
CA VAL A 30 26.63 -4.39 -17.00
C VAL A 30 26.10 -3.10 -16.39
N MET A 31 26.22 -1.96 -17.07
CA MET A 31 25.67 -0.68 -16.59
C MET A 31 24.15 -0.71 -16.52
N ASN A 32 23.47 -1.35 -17.47
CA ASN A 32 22.02 -1.52 -17.42
C ASN A 32 21.60 -2.46 -16.28
N TYR A 33 22.33 -3.56 -16.03
CA TYR A 33 22.08 -4.43 -14.88
C TYR A 33 22.33 -3.72 -13.54
N LEU A 34 23.36 -2.89 -13.45
CA LEU A 34 23.66 -2.11 -12.24
C LEU A 34 22.64 -0.99 -12.03
N GLN A 35 22.23 -0.28 -13.08
CA GLN A 35 21.15 0.71 -13.04
C GLN A 35 19.82 0.06 -12.65
N GLN A 36 19.51 -1.10 -13.24
CA GLN A 36 18.34 -1.89 -12.90
C GLN A 36 18.38 -2.28 -11.41
N LYS A 37 19.48 -2.85 -10.93
CA LYS A 37 19.62 -3.28 -9.53
C LYS A 37 19.55 -2.10 -8.54
N LEU A 38 20.11 -0.95 -8.91
CA LEU A 38 20.05 0.28 -8.11
C LEU A 38 18.63 0.85 -8.07
N ALA A 39 17.91 0.84 -9.19
CA ALA A 39 16.52 1.29 -9.28
C ALA A 39 15.58 0.36 -8.48
N HIS A 40 15.78 -0.96 -8.55
CA HIS A 40 15.00 -1.94 -7.78
C HIS A 40 15.11 -1.70 -6.27
N SER A 41 16.27 -1.26 -5.77
CA SER A 41 16.45 -0.93 -4.34
C SER A 41 15.51 0.17 -3.86
N GLN A 42 15.29 1.21 -4.68
CA GLN A 42 14.40 2.32 -4.32
C GLN A 42 12.92 1.89 -4.37
N PHE A 43 12.55 1.09 -5.38
CA PHE A 43 11.19 0.55 -5.48
C PHE A 43 10.84 -0.39 -4.32
N ILE A 44 11.79 -1.22 -3.84
CA ILE A 44 11.55 -2.10 -2.69
C ILE A 44 11.20 -1.30 -1.43
N VAL A 45 11.92 -0.21 -1.14
CA VAL A 45 11.63 0.66 0.01
C VAL A 45 10.24 1.30 -0.12
N VAL A 46 9.89 1.81 -1.30
CA VAL A 46 8.56 2.38 -1.55
C VAL A 46 7.46 1.34 -1.37
N ILE A 47 7.64 0.13 -1.89
CA ILE A 47 6.67 -0.97 -1.74
C ILE A 47 6.48 -1.32 -0.26
N ILE A 48 7.57 -1.43 0.52
CA ILE A 48 7.48 -1.72 1.96
C ILE A 48 6.67 -0.63 2.67
N VAL A 49 6.94 0.65 2.40
CA VAL A 49 6.21 1.78 3.02
C VAL A 49 4.71 1.73 2.66
N VAL A 50 4.38 1.44 1.39
CA VAL A 50 2.98 1.30 0.94
C VAL A 50 2.29 0.14 1.63
N VAL A 51 2.94 -1.03 1.72
CA VAL A 51 2.38 -2.21 2.40
C VAL A 51 2.13 -1.91 3.89
N VAL A 52 3.09 -1.28 4.56
CA VAL A 52 2.94 -0.88 5.97
C VAL A 52 1.78 0.11 6.15
N LEU A 53 1.65 1.11 5.27
CA LEU A 53 0.52 2.05 5.30
C LEU A 53 -0.83 1.37 5.10
N VAL A 54 -0.93 0.46 4.12
CA VAL A 54 -2.18 -0.28 3.86
C VAL A 54 -2.57 -1.14 5.05
N VAL A 55 -1.62 -1.85 5.68
CA VAL A 55 -1.87 -2.65 6.88
C VAL A 55 -2.24 -1.76 8.08
N PHE A 56 -1.55 -0.63 8.24
CA PHE A 56 -1.84 0.31 9.33
C PHE A 56 -3.23 0.93 9.20
N VAL A 57 -3.62 1.39 8.00
CA VAL A 57 -4.94 1.99 7.76
C VAL A 57 -6.06 0.95 7.86
N SER A 58 -5.84 -0.28 7.39
CA SER A 58 -6.87 -1.34 7.46
C SER A 58 -7.12 -1.85 8.87
N SER A 59 -6.19 -1.67 9.81
CA SER A 59 -6.33 -2.10 11.20
C SER A 59 -7.24 -1.19 12.05
N PHE A 60 -7.57 0.03 11.60
CA PHE A 60 -8.43 0.97 12.34
C PHE A 60 -9.94 0.83 12.04
N GLY A 61 -10.34 -0.13 11.21
CA GLY A 61 -11.72 -0.27 10.71
C GLY A 61 -12.64 -1.17 11.55
N GLY A 62 -12.30 -1.47 12.80
CA GLY A 62 -13.11 -2.30 13.69
C GLY A 62 -14.35 -1.56 14.18
N LYS A 63 -15.39 -1.46 13.35
CA LYS A 63 -16.72 -1.03 13.78
C LYS A 63 -17.27 -2.12 14.68
N ALA A 64 -16.96 -2.05 15.96
CA ALA A 64 -17.52 -2.88 17.00
C ALA A 64 -19.04 -2.69 16.96
N GLY A 65 -19.72 -3.54 16.18
CA GLY A 65 -21.15 -3.63 16.14
C GLY A 65 -21.59 -3.96 17.55
N SER A 66 -21.95 -2.94 18.32
CA SER A 66 -22.40 -3.06 19.69
C SER A 66 -23.52 -4.09 19.72
N LYS A 67 -23.24 -5.25 20.33
CA LYS A 67 -24.13 -6.40 20.38
C LYS A 67 -25.50 -5.91 20.85
N THR A 68 -26.51 -5.99 20.00
CA THR A 68 -27.88 -5.62 20.36
C THR A 68 -28.64 -6.85 20.86
N MET A 69 -29.66 -6.64 21.68
CA MET A 69 -30.57 -7.69 22.14
C MET A 69 -32.00 -7.18 22.13
N GLU A 70 -32.96 -8.11 22.18
CA GLU A 70 -34.36 -7.77 22.34
C GLU A 70 -34.61 -7.10 23.69
N ALA A 71 -35.40 -6.04 23.68
CA ALA A 71 -35.64 -5.17 24.82
C ALA A 71 -36.58 -5.86 25.83
N PRO A 72 -36.16 -6.09 27.08
CA PRO A 72 -37.02 -6.74 28.07
C PRO A 72 -38.29 -5.91 28.31
N GLY A 73 -39.46 -6.54 28.23
CA GLY A 73 -40.75 -5.87 28.45
C GLY A 73 -41.25 -4.99 27.30
N LYS A 74 -40.64 -5.06 26.11
CA LYS A 74 -41.16 -4.46 24.88
C LYS A 74 -40.97 -5.41 23.70
N THR A 75 -42.07 -5.89 23.14
CA THR A 75 -42.03 -6.77 21.97
C THR A 75 -41.58 -6.01 20.74
N GLY A 76 -40.55 -6.53 20.04
CA GLY A 76 -40.09 -6.00 18.74
C GLY A 76 -39.10 -4.82 18.79
N GLU A 77 -38.72 -4.32 19.98
CA GLU A 77 -37.70 -3.27 20.12
C GLU A 77 -36.33 -3.92 20.42
N ARG A 78 -35.25 -3.44 19.79
CA ARG A 78 -33.86 -3.89 20.07
C ARG A 78 -33.08 -2.78 20.75
N ILE A 79 -32.32 -3.13 21.79
CA ILE A 79 -31.46 -2.21 22.54
C ILE A 79 -30.00 -2.68 22.53
N SER A 80 -29.06 -1.76 22.79
CA SER A 80 -27.66 -2.12 23.02
C SER A 80 -27.55 -2.97 24.29
N ARG A 81 -26.97 -4.17 24.16
CA ARG A 81 -26.75 -5.09 25.30
C ARG A 81 -25.85 -4.45 26.35
N ASN A 82 -24.74 -3.85 25.91
CA ASN A 82 -23.78 -3.18 26.81
C ASN A 82 -24.45 -2.05 27.61
N LYS A 83 -25.31 -1.24 26.96
CA LYS A 83 -26.02 -0.15 27.66
C LYS A 83 -26.98 -0.68 28.73
N PHE A 84 -27.65 -1.79 28.46
CA PHE A 84 -28.56 -2.42 29.43
C PHE A 84 -27.81 -3.11 30.57
N GLU A 85 -26.73 -3.83 30.29
CA GLU A 85 -25.92 -4.51 31.32
C GLU A 85 -25.28 -3.50 32.28
N ASN A 86 -24.83 -2.34 31.78
CA ASN A 86 -24.24 -1.30 32.63
C ASN A 86 -25.26 -0.57 33.51
N ASP A 87 -26.49 -0.35 33.01
CA ASP A 87 -27.54 0.35 33.77
C ASP A 87 -28.94 -0.20 33.46
N PRO A 88 -29.29 -1.36 34.02
CA PRO A 88 -30.61 -1.94 33.84
C PRO A 88 -31.68 -1.14 34.60
N ARG A 89 -31.31 -0.46 35.69
CA ARG A 89 -32.23 0.30 36.54
C ARG A 89 -32.87 1.45 35.78
N SER A 90 -32.05 2.25 35.08
CA SER A 90 -32.53 3.36 34.26
C SER A 90 -33.45 2.88 33.14
N TYR A 91 -33.16 1.74 32.53
CA TYR A 91 -34.05 1.14 31.52
C TYR A 91 -35.46 0.89 32.08
N PHE A 92 -35.59 0.19 33.21
CA PHE A 92 -36.90 -0.12 33.82
C PHE A 92 -37.58 1.11 34.46
N GLN A 93 -36.83 2.09 34.95
CA GLN A 93 -37.40 3.37 35.41
C GLN A 93 -38.06 4.12 34.25
N ASN A 94 -37.36 4.24 33.12
CA ASN A 94 -37.91 4.84 31.92
C ASN A 94 -39.12 4.07 31.38
N LEU A 95 -39.07 2.73 31.43
CA LEU A 95 -40.19 1.88 31.02
C LEU A 95 -41.46 2.16 31.86
N ARG A 96 -41.32 2.28 33.19
CA ARG A 96 -42.43 2.61 34.09
C ARG A 96 -42.92 4.05 33.93
N GLY A 97 -42.01 5.01 33.78
CA GLY A 97 -42.37 6.41 33.54
C GLY A 97 -43.14 6.61 32.23
N LYS A 98 -42.83 5.82 31.19
CA LYS A 98 -43.55 5.84 29.91
C LYS A 98 -44.96 5.26 30.04
N LYS A 99 -45.13 4.19 30.82
CA LYS A 99 -46.45 3.59 31.11
C LYS A 99 -47.40 4.60 31.80
N ASN A 100 -46.88 5.43 32.70
CA ASN A 100 -47.69 6.42 33.42
C ASN A 100 -48.07 7.65 32.57
N LYS A 101 -47.44 7.89 31.42
CA LYS A 101 -47.77 9.02 30.52
C LYS A 101 -48.76 8.66 29.40
N LEU A 102 -49.18 7.39 29.33
CA LEU A 102 -50.13 6.87 28.33
C LEU A 102 -51.53 6.60 28.92
N ASN A 103 -51.72 6.88 30.21
CA ASN A 103 -53.01 6.95 30.90
C ASN A 103 -53.38 8.41 31.14
#